data_AF-A0A958BEZ8-F1
#
_entry.id   AF-A0A958BEZ8-F1
#
_cell.length_a   1.000
_cell.length_b   1.000
_cell.length_c   1.000
_cell.angle_alpha   90.00
_cell.angle_beta   90.00
_cell.angle_gamma   90.00
#
_symmetry.space_group_name_H-M   'P 1'
#
loop_
_entity.id
_entity.type
_entity.pdbx_description
1 polymer ?
#
loop_
_entity_poly.entity_id
_entity_poly.type
_entity_poly.pdbx_seq_one_letter_code
_entity_poly.pdbx_strand_id
1 'polypeptide(L)'
;MHDSKAGSLAQLTEANTREALRALRFAKPLAGSPLIHLAQVDAALAAEGLDDTPELRAWLLHRIVHTLSVTALARSRGLETLARDALTPEAFLAEMVADFRADAVDREAWSVLCLRHVAEARVANAELADRLGVTTRTVIRRLGRGYALLTDRLREQERAALRELAAAEGQAPRAATSAGPP
;
A
#
# COMPACT_ATOMS: atom_id res chain seq x y z
N MET A 1 -17.84 -12.02 -16.06
CA MET A 1 -17.15 -11.48 -14.86
C MET A 1 -15.62 -11.50 -14.98
N HIS A 2 -15.02 -11.85 -16.13
CA HIS A 2 -13.55 -11.84 -16.31
C HIS A 2 -12.98 -10.45 -16.72
N ASP A 3 -13.78 -9.57 -17.33
CA ASP A 3 -13.32 -8.24 -17.76
C ASP A 3 -12.99 -7.27 -16.61
N SER A 4 -13.56 -7.49 -15.42
CA SER A 4 -13.33 -6.61 -14.26
C SER A 4 -11.91 -6.77 -13.69
N LYS A 5 -11.34 -7.99 -13.74
CA LYS A 5 -10.04 -8.33 -13.13
C LYS A 5 -8.85 -7.76 -13.92
N ALA A 6 -8.92 -7.74 -15.25
CA ALA A 6 -7.89 -7.09 -16.08
C ALA A 6 -7.93 -5.57 -15.95
N GLY A 7 -9.11 -5.00 -15.66
CA GLY A 7 -9.30 -3.59 -15.38
C GLY A 7 -8.56 -3.11 -14.13
N SER A 8 -8.47 -3.93 -13.07
CA SER A 8 -7.88 -3.50 -11.78
C SER A 8 -6.39 -3.11 -11.92
N LEU A 9 -5.60 -3.90 -12.66
CA LEU A 9 -4.17 -3.61 -12.89
C LEU A 9 -3.95 -2.34 -13.73
N ALA A 10 -4.80 -2.09 -14.73
CA ALA A 10 -4.73 -0.88 -15.53
C ALA A 10 -5.03 0.39 -14.70
N GLN A 11 -5.88 0.25 -13.68
CA GLN A 11 -6.25 1.33 -12.78
C GLN A 11 -5.24 1.58 -11.65
N LEU A 12 -4.29 0.67 -11.42
CA LEU A 12 -3.16 0.90 -10.50
C LEU A 12 -2.13 1.83 -11.14
N THR A 13 -2.43 3.13 -11.14
CA THR A 13 -1.51 4.19 -11.59
C THR A 13 -0.95 4.96 -10.40
N GLU A 14 0.16 5.68 -10.61
CA GLU A 14 0.70 6.57 -9.57
C GLU A 14 -0.31 7.65 -9.17
N ALA A 15 -1.07 8.16 -10.14
CA ALA A 15 -2.10 9.18 -9.90
C ALA A 15 -3.20 8.66 -8.97
N ASN A 16 -3.76 7.48 -9.27
CA ASN A 16 -4.80 6.86 -8.46
C ASN A 16 -4.29 6.46 -7.07
N THR A 17 -3.05 5.97 -6.98
CA THR A 17 -2.41 5.64 -5.70
C THR A 17 -2.24 6.90 -4.84
N ARG A 18 -1.71 7.98 -5.41
CA ARG A 18 -1.55 9.26 -4.71
C ARG A 18 -2.89 9.84 -4.25
N GLU A 19 -3.93 9.74 -5.08
CA GLU A 19 -5.27 10.21 -4.73
C GLU A 19 -5.87 9.40 -3.58
N ALA A 20 -5.79 8.07 -3.64
CA ALA A 20 -6.27 7.19 -2.57
C ALA A 20 -5.55 7.48 -1.23
N LEU A 21 -4.23 7.60 -1.25
CA LEU A 21 -3.46 7.96 -0.03
C LEU A 21 -3.84 9.34 0.51
N ARG A 22 -4.09 10.30 -0.37
CA ARG A 22 -4.56 11.62 0.03
C ARG A 22 -5.93 11.51 0.70
N ALA A 23 -6.85 10.74 0.14
CA ALA A 23 -8.17 10.53 0.72
C ALA A 23 -8.06 9.86 2.10
N LEU A 24 -7.27 8.78 2.22
CA LEU A 24 -6.99 8.10 3.49
C LEU A 24 -6.41 9.05 4.55
N ARG A 25 -5.35 9.80 4.21
CA ARG A 25 -4.70 10.75 5.14
C ARG A 25 -5.66 11.80 5.68
N PHE A 26 -6.63 12.22 4.88
CA PHE A 26 -7.61 13.25 5.25
C PHE A 26 -8.97 12.68 5.67
N ALA A 27 -9.06 11.36 5.91
CA ALA A 27 -10.30 10.67 6.26
C ALA A 27 -11.46 11.00 5.30
N LYS A 28 -11.15 11.18 4.01
CA LYS A 28 -12.15 11.43 2.98
C LYS A 28 -12.70 10.11 2.44
N PRO A 29 -13.96 10.08 2.00
CA PRO A 29 -14.51 8.91 1.32
C PRO A 29 -13.63 8.49 0.14
N LEU A 30 -13.41 7.17 -0.01
CA LEU A 30 -12.74 6.57 -1.16
C LEU A 30 -13.72 6.19 -2.28
N ALA A 31 -14.95 6.73 -2.26
CA ALA A 31 -15.97 6.44 -3.25
C ALA A 31 -15.44 6.72 -4.67
N GLY A 32 -15.40 5.69 -5.51
CA GLY A 32 -14.88 5.77 -6.88
C GLY A 32 -13.37 5.57 -7.02
N SER A 33 -12.61 5.39 -5.92
CA SER A 33 -11.21 5.01 -6.02
C SER A 33 -11.10 3.56 -6.52
N PRO A 34 -10.40 3.30 -7.63
CA PRO A 34 -10.29 1.93 -8.13
C PRO A 34 -9.49 1.01 -7.17
N LEU A 35 -8.74 1.58 -6.23
CA LEU A 35 -7.92 0.81 -5.29
C LEU A 35 -8.74 0.05 -4.24
N ILE A 36 -10.01 0.39 -4.02
CA ILE A 36 -10.87 -0.36 -3.08
C ILE A 36 -11.40 -1.66 -3.70
N HIS A 37 -11.27 -1.83 -5.01
CA HIS A 37 -11.74 -2.99 -5.78
C HIS A 37 -10.59 -3.90 -6.23
N LEU A 38 -9.45 -3.82 -5.56
CA LEU A 38 -8.30 -4.69 -5.83
C LEU A 38 -8.60 -6.11 -5.35
N ALA A 39 -8.13 -7.11 -6.10
CA ALA A 39 -8.25 -8.51 -5.76
C ALA A 39 -7.64 -8.83 -4.39
N GLN A 40 -6.56 -8.14 -4.00
CA GLN A 40 -5.99 -8.28 -2.64
C GLN A 40 -6.93 -7.80 -1.52
N VAL A 41 -7.80 -6.82 -1.79
CA VAL A 41 -8.81 -6.36 -0.82
C VAL A 41 -9.92 -7.40 -0.71
N ASP A 42 -10.38 -7.93 -1.85
CA ASP A 42 -11.36 -9.02 -1.89
C ASP A 42 -10.85 -10.28 -1.15
N ALA A 43 -9.59 -10.65 -1.40
CA ALA A 43 -8.94 -11.78 -0.75
C ALA A 43 -8.84 -11.56 0.77
N ALA A 44 -8.53 -10.35 1.22
CA ALA A 44 -8.47 -10.03 2.65
C ALA A 44 -9.86 -10.07 3.33
N LEU A 45 -10.91 -9.53 2.68
CA LEU A 45 -12.29 -9.64 3.16
C LEU A 45 -12.69 -11.12 3.34
N ALA A 46 -12.42 -11.94 2.33
CA ALA A 46 -12.74 -13.36 2.35
C ALA A 46 -11.95 -14.13 3.42
N ALA A 47 -10.64 -13.86 3.55
CA ALA A 47 -9.77 -14.51 4.52
C ALA A 47 -10.16 -14.19 5.97
N GLU A 48 -10.68 -12.99 6.23
CA GLU A 48 -11.11 -12.56 7.57
C GLU A 48 -12.61 -12.82 7.83
N GLY A 49 -13.37 -13.29 6.84
CA GLY A 49 -14.81 -13.51 6.96
C GLY A 49 -15.58 -12.21 7.25
N LEU A 50 -15.09 -11.09 6.72
CA LEU A 50 -15.68 -9.77 6.94
C LEU A 50 -16.77 -9.46 5.90
N ASP A 51 -17.77 -8.70 6.31
CA ASP A 51 -18.79 -8.17 5.39
C ASP A 51 -18.18 -7.25 4.34
N ASP A 52 -18.73 -7.29 3.13
CA ASP A 52 -18.29 -6.42 2.05
C ASP A 52 -18.97 -5.04 2.15
N THR A 53 -18.40 -4.18 3.00
CA THR A 53 -18.83 -2.78 3.14
C THR A 53 -17.76 -1.79 2.64
N PRO A 54 -18.15 -0.60 2.14
CA PRO A 54 -17.21 0.44 1.73
C PRO A 54 -16.20 0.83 2.83
N GLU A 55 -16.66 0.88 4.08
CA GLU A 55 -15.84 1.22 5.24
C GLU A 55 -14.77 0.17 5.52
N LEU A 56 -15.14 -1.12 5.45
CA LEU A 56 -14.21 -2.23 5.66
C LEU A 56 -13.19 -2.32 4.52
N ARG A 57 -13.60 -2.10 3.27
CA ARG A 57 -12.68 -2.02 2.13
C ARG A 57 -11.68 -0.87 2.29
N ALA A 58 -12.14 0.31 2.71
CA ALA A 58 -11.26 1.45 2.96
C ALA A 58 -10.26 1.17 4.09
N TRP A 59 -10.72 0.55 5.18
CA TRP A 59 -9.87 0.14 6.29
C TRP A 59 -8.82 -0.90 5.86
N LEU A 60 -9.23 -1.93 5.11
CA LEU A 60 -8.30 -2.94 4.58
C LEU A 60 -7.27 -2.33 3.64
N LEU A 61 -7.69 -1.44 2.73
CA LEU A 61 -6.77 -0.74 1.84
C LEU A 61 -5.74 0.06 2.65
N HIS A 62 -6.17 0.76 3.69
CA HIS A 62 -5.26 1.48 4.58
C HIS A 62 -4.26 0.53 5.25
N ARG A 63 -4.73 -0.61 5.78
CA ARG A 63 -3.88 -1.63 6.41
C ARG A 63 -2.87 -2.23 5.44
N ILE A 64 -3.28 -2.52 4.20
CA ILE A 64 -2.40 -3.04 3.14
C ILE A 64 -1.31 -2.02 2.82
N VAL A 65 -1.69 -0.76 2.55
CA VAL A 65 -0.73 0.32 2.27
C VAL A 65 0.25 0.52 3.43
N HIS A 66 -0.25 0.52 4.66
CA HIS A 66 0.54 0.65 5.87
C HIS A 66 1.59 -0.47 5.92
N THR A 67 1.14 -1.72 5.80
CA THR A 67 2.00 -2.91 5.85
C THR A 67 3.06 -2.89 4.75
N LEU A 68 2.68 -2.58 3.50
CA LEU A 68 3.61 -2.49 2.38
C LEU A 68 4.68 -1.42 2.60
N SER A 69 4.26 -0.22 3.03
CA SER A 69 5.19 0.90 3.23
C SER A 69 6.17 0.62 4.37
N VAL A 70 5.69 0.09 5.49
CA VAL A 70 6.51 -0.26 6.66
C VAL A 70 7.48 -1.39 6.33
N THR A 71 7.00 -2.47 5.71
CA THR A 71 7.84 -3.62 5.35
C THR A 71 8.90 -3.22 4.31
N ALA A 72 8.54 -2.40 3.32
CA ALA A 72 9.49 -1.93 2.33
C ALA A 72 10.57 -1.03 2.95
N LEU A 73 10.19 -0.13 3.87
CA LEU A 73 11.16 0.70 4.59
C LEU A 73 12.07 -0.16 5.47
N ALA A 74 11.52 -1.09 6.25
CA ALA A 74 12.27 -2.03 7.09
C ALA A 74 13.35 -2.75 6.26
N ARG A 75 12.92 -3.39 5.18
CA ARG A 75 13.81 -4.10 4.25
C ARG A 75 14.87 -3.19 3.65
N SER A 76 14.51 -1.97 3.25
CA SER A 76 15.46 -1.01 2.70
C SER A 76 16.54 -0.57 3.71
N ARG A 77 16.25 -0.68 5.01
CA ARG A 77 17.19 -0.45 6.13
C ARG A 77 17.92 -1.72 6.58
N GLY A 78 17.65 -2.87 5.96
CA GLY A 78 18.22 -4.16 6.38
C GLY A 78 17.60 -4.73 7.65
N LEU A 79 16.39 -4.28 7.99
CA LEU A 79 15.62 -4.74 9.15
C LEU A 79 14.54 -5.72 8.71
N GLU A 80 14.18 -6.65 9.61
CA GLU A 80 13.06 -7.56 9.41
C GLU A 80 11.72 -6.83 9.58
N THR A 81 11.64 -5.99 10.62
CA THR A 81 10.46 -5.17 10.92
C THR A 81 10.89 -3.79 11.42
N LEU A 82 9.99 -2.81 11.29
CA LEU A 82 10.13 -1.53 11.98
C LEU A 82 9.24 -1.56 13.22
N ALA A 83 9.82 -1.28 14.37
CA ALA A 83 9.09 -1.05 15.61
C ALA A 83 8.40 0.34 15.60
N ARG A 84 7.61 0.61 14.56
CA ARG A 84 7.05 1.94 14.30
C ARG A 84 6.10 2.39 15.41
N ASP A 85 5.29 1.48 15.93
CA ASP A 85 4.29 1.78 16.95
C ASP A 85 4.92 2.24 18.28
N ALA A 86 6.22 1.99 18.46
CA ALA A 86 7.00 2.45 19.60
C ALA A 86 7.80 3.74 19.31
N LEU A 87 7.87 4.20 18.06
CA LEU A 87 8.65 5.37 17.66
C LEU A 87 7.80 6.63 17.72
N THR A 88 8.26 7.60 18.51
CA THR A 88 7.72 8.96 18.46
C THR A 88 8.00 9.59 17.09
N PRO A 89 7.22 10.60 16.66
CA PRO A 89 7.49 11.35 15.44
C PRO A 89 8.92 11.88 15.35
N GLU A 90 9.47 12.37 16.46
CA GLU A 90 10.84 12.88 16.57
C GLU A 90 11.88 11.79 16.37
N ALA A 91 11.68 10.61 16.97
CA ALA A 91 12.58 9.47 16.80
C ALA A 91 12.56 8.99 15.33
N PHE A 92 11.38 8.91 14.72
CA PHE A 92 11.26 8.57 13.31
C PHE A 92 11.98 9.58 12.41
N LEU A 93 11.85 10.89 12.69
CA LEU A 93 12.57 11.94 11.96
C LEU A 93 14.09 11.81 12.09
N ALA A 94 14.62 11.45 13.27
CA ALA A 94 16.05 11.23 13.46
C ALA A 94 16.57 10.07 12.58
N GLU A 95 15.80 8.99 12.45
CA GLU A 95 16.12 7.89 11.53
C GLU A 95 16.06 8.34 10.07
N MET A 96 15.08 9.18 9.70
CA MET A 96 15.01 9.75 8.36
C MET A 96 16.25 10.57 8.02
N VAL A 97 16.80 11.34 8.96
CA VAL A 97 18.06 12.07 8.75
C VAL A 97 19.20 11.10 8.39
N ALA A 98 19.27 9.94 9.06
CA ALA A 98 20.26 8.92 8.72
C ALA A 98 20.03 8.33 7.32
N ASP A 99 18.77 8.11 6.92
CA ASP A 99 18.43 7.64 5.58
C ASP A 99 18.88 8.61 4.48
N PHE A 100 18.65 9.92 4.67
CA PHE A 100 19.06 10.97 3.73
C PHE A 100 20.59 11.16 3.68
N ARG A 101 21.30 10.95 4.79
CA ARG A 101 22.77 10.98 4.81
C ARG A 101 23.40 9.80 4.08
N ALA A 102 22.69 8.68 3.99
CA ALA A 102 23.16 7.49 3.28
C ALA A 102 22.98 7.56 1.75
N ASP A 103 22.35 8.63 1.23
CA ASP A 103 22.04 8.87 -0.20
C ASP A 103 21.34 7.67 -0.88
N ALA A 104 20.54 6.94 -0.10
CA ALA A 104 19.79 5.78 -0.56
C ALA A 104 18.40 6.24 -1.03
N VAL A 105 18.30 6.71 -2.28
CA VAL A 105 17.10 7.34 -2.87
C VAL A 105 15.79 6.60 -2.59
N ASP A 106 15.76 5.28 -2.75
CA ASP A 106 14.53 4.50 -2.52
C ASP A 106 14.20 4.38 -1.02
N ARG A 107 15.21 4.30 -0.16
CA ARG A 107 15.04 4.36 1.30
C ARG A 107 14.48 5.72 1.72
N GLU A 108 15.05 6.82 1.22
CA GLU A 108 14.54 8.17 1.45
C GLU A 108 13.07 8.31 1.01
N ALA A 109 12.73 7.77 -0.16
CA ALA A 109 11.37 7.79 -0.68
C ALA A 109 10.38 7.04 0.23
N TRP A 110 10.75 5.84 0.69
CA TRP A 110 9.93 5.08 1.65
C TRP A 110 9.80 5.79 2.99
N SER A 111 10.87 6.42 3.48
CA SER A 111 10.88 7.20 4.71
C SER A 111 9.93 8.39 4.65
N VAL A 112 9.98 9.17 3.56
CA VAL A 112 9.07 10.30 3.35
C VAL A 112 7.62 9.83 3.19
N LEU A 113 7.37 8.75 2.43
CA LEU A 113 6.04 8.17 2.27
C LEU A 113 5.46 7.70 3.61
N CYS A 114 6.27 6.99 4.40
CA CYS A 114 5.91 6.52 5.73
C CYS A 114 5.55 7.70 6.64
N LEU A 115 6.41 8.72 6.78
CA LEU A 115 6.07 9.88 7.60
C LEU A 115 4.76 10.53 7.13
N ARG A 116 4.53 10.55 5.82
CA ARG A 116 3.40 11.27 5.24
C ARG A 116 2.07 10.56 5.36
N HIS A 117 2.01 9.25 5.25
CA HIS A 117 0.71 8.55 5.16
C HIS A 117 0.50 7.52 6.25
N VAL A 118 1.53 7.23 7.02
CA VAL A 118 1.54 6.14 7.97
C VAL A 118 1.88 6.63 9.38
N ALA A 119 2.64 7.73 9.54
CA ALA A 119 2.81 8.37 10.83
C ALA A 119 1.67 9.35 11.07
N GLU A 120 1.25 9.48 12.33
CA GLU A 120 0.25 10.47 12.75
C GLU A 120 0.76 11.92 12.57
N ALA A 121 2.07 12.10 12.40
CA ALA A 121 2.71 13.40 12.28
C ALA A 121 2.24 14.21 11.06
N ARG A 122 1.83 15.46 11.29
CA ARG A 122 1.43 16.42 10.26
C ARG A 122 2.51 17.48 10.00
N VAL A 123 3.67 17.05 9.51
CA VAL A 123 4.79 17.94 9.18
C VAL A 123 4.60 18.55 7.77
N ALA A 124 4.82 19.86 7.60
CA ALA A 124 4.80 20.51 6.29
C ALA A 124 6.04 20.09 5.45
N ASN A 125 5.95 20.13 4.11
CA ASN A 125 7.11 19.75 3.28
C ASN A 125 8.32 20.67 3.50
N ALA A 126 8.09 21.97 3.74
CA ALA A 126 9.15 22.93 4.02
C ALA A 126 9.84 22.61 5.35
N GLU A 127 9.05 22.45 6.41
CA GLU A 127 9.58 22.07 7.72
C GLU A 127 10.34 20.74 7.69
N LEU A 128 9.83 19.74 6.96
CA LEU A 128 10.52 18.46 6.79
C LEU A 128 11.86 18.65 6.06
N ALA A 129 11.88 19.49 5.02
CA ALA A 129 13.09 19.77 4.27
C ALA A 129 14.15 20.45 5.16
N ASP A 130 13.75 21.42 5.97
CA ASP A 130 14.62 22.11 6.93
C ASP A 130 15.23 21.11 7.93
N ARG A 131 14.41 20.23 8.51
CA ARG A 131 14.87 19.21 9.47
C ARG A 131 15.82 18.19 8.85
N LEU A 132 15.62 17.84 7.58
CA LEU A 132 16.47 16.90 6.85
C LEU A 132 17.73 17.56 6.24
N GLY A 133 17.83 18.89 6.27
CA GLY A 133 18.93 19.62 5.62
C GLY A 133 18.91 19.52 4.10
N VAL A 134 17.73 19.40 3.49
CA VAL A 134 17.55 19.32 2.03
C VAL A 134 16.55 20.37 1.54
N THR A 135 16.35 20.46 0.22
CA THR A 135 15.36 21.38 -0.34
C THR A 135 13.95 20.78 -0.34
N THR A 136 12.91 21.62 -0.24
CA THR A 136 11.50 21.22 -0.39
C THR A 136 11.26 20.46 -1.71
N ARG A 137 11.94 20.86 -2.78
CA ARG A 137 11.90 20.17 -4.08
C ARG A 137 12.39 18.72 -3.98
N THR A 138 13.44 18.47 -3.19
CA THR A 138 13.97 17.12 -2.94
C THR A 138 12.93 16.27 -2.21
N VAL A 139 12.32 16.80 -1.15
CA VAL A 139 11.24 16.11 -0.42
C VAL A 139 10.08 15.76 -1.34
N ILE A 140 9.60 16.70 -2.16
CA ILE A 140 8.50 16.46 -3.11
C ILE A 140 8.88 15.38 -4.12
N ARG A 141 10.11 15.41 -4.65
CA ARG A 141 10.62 14.40 -5.59
C ARG A 141 10.69 13.02 -4.94
N ARG A 142 11.16 12.92 -3.69
CA ARG A 142 11.17 11.66 -2.93
C ARG A 142 9.78 11.14 -2.64
N LEU A 143 8.84 12.02 -2.31
CA LEU A 143 7.45 11.62 -2.12
C LEU A 143 6.83 11.10 -3.42
N GLY A 144 7.09 11.75 -4.55
CA GLY A 144 6.69 11.25 -5.89
C GLY A 144 7.27 9.87 -6.19
N ARG A 145 8.58 9.69 -5.96
CA ARG A 145 9.24 8.37 -6.06
C ARG A 145 8.59 7.33 -5.13
N GLY A 146 8.22 7.72 -3.91
CA GLY A 146 7.51 6.85 -2.96
C GLY A 146 6.17 6.38 -3.49
N TYR A 147 5.39 7.25 -4.13
CA TYR A 147 4.14 6.85 -4.79
C TYR A 147 4.37 5.87 -5.95
N ALA A 148 5.39 6.10 -6.77
CA ALA A 148 5.74 5.19 -7.84
C ALA A 148 6.13 3.79 -7.29
N LEU A 149 7.00 3.76 -6.28
CA LEU A 149 7.42 2.52 -5.62
C LEU A 149 6.25 1.76 -4.99
N LEU A 150 5.33 2.47 -4.29
CA LEU A 150 4.13 1.85 -3.73
C LEU A 150 3.21 1.32 -4.82
N THR A 151 3.03 2.06 -5.92
CA THR A 151 2.20 1.62 -7.05
C THR A 151 2.73 0.31 -7.62
N ASP A 152 4.05 0.20 -7.81
CA ASP A 152 4.66 -1.03 -8.32
C ASP A 152 4.49 -2.20 -7.35
N ARG A 153 4.62 -1.96 -6.03
CA ARG A 153 4.33 -2.97 -5.00
C ARG A 153 2.88 -3.41 -4.97
N LEU A 154 1.93 -2.48 -5.10
CA LEU A 154 0.51 -2.79 -5.21
C LEU A 154 0.23 -3.64 -6.45
N ARG A 155 0.87 -3.35 -7.59
CA ARG A 155 0.75 -4.17 -8.81
C ARG A 155 1.32 -5.57 -8.62
N GLU A 156 2.46 -5.71 -7.95
CA GLU A 156 3.05 -7.01 -7.63
C GLU A 156 2.11 -7.87 -6.78
N GLN A 157 1.55 -7.29 -5.71
CA GLN A 157 0.59 -7.96 -4.82
C GLN A 157 -0.72 -8.29 -5.54
N GLU A 158 -1.25 -7.37 -6.31
CA GLU A 158 -2.47 -7.59 -7.09
C GLU A 158 -2.30 -8.75 -8.07
N ARG A 159 -1.16 -8.83 -8.78
CA ARG A 159 -0.87 -9.98 -9.65
C ARG A 159 -0.76 -11.28 -8.86
N ALA A 160 -0.25 -11.26 -7.63
CA ALA A 160 -0.18 -12.45 -6.79
C ALA A 160 -1.58 -12.91 -6.36
N ALA A 161 -2.41 -11.99 -5.84
CA ALA A 161 -3.79 -12.27 -5.45
C ALA A 161 -4.62 -12.81 -6.63
N LEU A 162 -4.47 -12.23 -7.83
CA LEU A 162 -5.14 -12.72 -9.03
C LEU A 162 -4.73 -14.16 -9.41
N ARG A 163 -3.46 -14.52 -9.23
CA ARG A 163 -2.98 -15.90 -9.47
C ARG A 163 -3.56 -16.88 -8.46
N GLU A 164 -3.61 -16.50 -7.18
CA GLU A 164 -4.18 -17.31 -6.11
C GLU A 164 -5.68 -17.57 -6.35
N LEU A 165 -6.43 -16.53 -6.71
CA LEU A 165 -7.85 -16.67 -7.06
C LEU A 165 -8.06 -17.58 -8.27
N ALA A 166 -7.26 -17.44 -9.32
CA ALA A 166 -7.34 -18.31 -10.49
C ALA A 166 -7.01 -19.78 -10.16
N ALA A 167 -6.04 -20.01 -9.26
CA ALA A 167 -5.69 -21.35 -8.79
C ALA A 167 -6.84 -21.98 -7.97
N ALA A 168 -7.52 -21.20 -7.14
CA ALA A 168 -8.68 -21.66 -6.38
C ALA A 168 -9.88 -22.01 -7.28
N GLU A 169 -10.16 -21.19 -8.30
CA GLU A 169 -11.21 -21.44 -9.30
C GLU A 169 -10.94 -22.74 -10.09
N GLY A 170 -9.68 -23.03 -10.43
CA GLY A 170 -9.28 -24.25 -11.14
C GLY A 170 -9.32 -25.54 -10.30
N GLN A 171 -9.37 -25.44 -8.97
CA GLN A 171 -9.40 -26.57 -8.04
C GLN A 171 -10.81 -26.95 -7.56
N ALA A 172 -11.86 -26.26 -8.03
CA ALA A 172 -13.25 -26.64 -7.72
C ALA A 172 -13.51 -28.11 -8.09
N PRO A 173 -14.06 -28.93 -7.18
CA PRO A 173 -14.15 -30.38 -7.37
C PRO A 173 -15.06 -30.71 -8.55
N ARG A 174 -14.51 -31.42 -9.55
CA ARG A 174 -15.26 -32.15 -10.60
C ARG A 174 -16.01 -33.35 -10.01
N ALA A 175 -16.83 -33.12 -8.98
CA ALA A 175 -17.61 -34.16 -8.32
C ALA A 175 -19.10 -33.82 -8.38
N ALA A 176 -19.73 -34.13 -9.51
CA ALA A 176 -21.11 -34.62 -9.62
C ALA A 176 -21.41 -34.97 -11.09
N THR A 177 -20.78 -36.04 -11.58
CA THR A 177 -21.35 -36.83 -12.67
C THR A 177 -21.17 -38.30 -12.34
N SER A 178 -21.53 -38.69 -11.11
CA SER A 178 -21.79 -40.10 -10.81
C SER A 178 -23.20 -40.43 -11.27
N ALA A 179 -23.26 -41.11 -12.41
CA ALA A 179 -24.08 -42.30 -12.66
C ALA A 179 -25.51 -42.31 -12.09
N GLY A 180 -26.48 -42.25 -13.00
CA GLY A 180 -27.84 -42.69 -12.72
C GLY A 180 -27.91 -44.19 -12.35
N PRO A 181 -28.90 -44.62 -11.57
CA PRO A 181 -29.29 -46.02 -11.51
C PRO A 181 -30.45 -46.31 -12.48
N PRO A 182 -30.56 -47.56 -12.97
CA PRO A 182 -31.67 -48.03 -13.81
C PRO A 182 -33.00 -48.13 -13.06
#